data_AF-A0A7Y7STG9-F1
#
_entry.id   AF-A0A7Y7STG9-F1
#
_cell.length_a   1.000
_cell.length_b   1.000
_cell.length_c   1.000
_cell.angle_alpha   90.00
_cell.angle_beta   90.00
_cell.angle_gamma   90.00
#
_symmetry.space_group_name_H-M   'P 1'
#
loop_
_entity.id
_entity.type
_entity.pdbx_description
1 polymer ?
#
loop_
_entity_poly.entity_id
_entity_poly.type
_entity_poly.pdbx_seq_one_letter_code
_entity_poly.pdbx_strand_id
1 'polypeptide(L)' 'DGSWTWQHAGGDKFAEGSHALTVRATDPAGNVSVMSETFTITVDTVIAQPVIGTVTDAVAGGVTGNIASDGT' A
#
# COMPACT_ATOMS: atom_id res chain seq x y z
N ASP A 1 28.93 -9.17 -13.20
CA ASP A 1 27.91 -10.25 -13.25
C ASP A 1 26.56 -9.78 -13.83
N GLY A 2 26.46 -8.56 -14.39
CA GLY A 2 25.21 -8.07 -14.98
C GLY A 2 24.16 -7.65 -13.94
N SER A 3 24.53 -7.59 -12.66
CA SER A 3 23.63 -7.11 -11.60
C SER A 3 23.63 -5.58 -11.56
N TRP A 4 22.43 -4.99 -11.47
CA TRP A 4 22.23 -3.57 -11.22
C TRP A 4 21.12 -3.41 -10.18
N THR A 5 21.23 -2.37 -9.37
CA THR A 5 20.19 -1.97 -8.42
C THR A 5 19.76 -0.54 -8.73
N TRP A 6 18.46 -0.30 -8.64
CA TRP A 6 17.88 1.03 -8.75
C TRP A 6 16.97 1.26 -7.56
N GLN A 7 17.03 2.47 -7.03
CA GLN A 7 16.15 2.94 -5.98
C GLN A 7 15.39 4.15 -6.53
N HIS A 8 14.07 4.16 -6.31
CA HIS A 8 13.23 5.29 -6.69
C HIS A 8 13.75 6.59 -6.04
N ALA A 9 13.95 7.63 -6.85
CA ALA A 9 14.62 8.86 -6.43
C ALA A 9 13.80 9.56 -5.33
N GLY A 10 14.41 9.78 -4.17
CA GLY A 10 13.80 10.44 -3.01
C GLY A 10 13.49 9.52 -1.83
N GLY A 11 13.53 8.20 -2.02
CA GLY A 11 13.02 7.26 -1.00
C GLY A 11 11.49 7.27 -0.89
N ASP A 12 10.82 7.97 -1.81
CA ASP A 12 9.37 8.00 -1.90
C ASP A 12 8.87 6.59 -2.21
N LYS A 13 8.00 6.09 -1.34
CA LYS A 13 7.27 4.86 -1.56
C LYS A 13 6.38 5.04 -2.78
N PHE A 14 6.21 3.99 -3.57
CA PHE A 14 5.16 3.97 -4.58
C PHE A 14 3.81 4.24 -3.91
N ALA A 15 2.97 5.05 -4.56
CA ALA A 15 1.61 5.29 -4.11
C ALA A 15 0.77 3.99 -4.18
N GLU A 16 -0.34 3.95 -3.46
CA GLU A 16 -1.36 2.90 -3.58
C GLU A 16 -1.74 2.66 -5.06
N GLY A 17 -1.88 1.39 -5.44
CA GLY A 17 -2.36 0.98 -6.76
C GLY A 17 -1.31 0.27 -7.62
N SER A 18 -1.58 0.23 -8.93
CA SER A 18 -0.81 -0.55 -9.91
C SER A 18 0.27 0.29 -10.59
N HIS A 19 1.47 -0.27 -10.69
CA HIS A 19 2.65 0.33 -11.29
C HIS A 19 3.26 -0.60 -12.34
N ALA A 20 3.57 -0.04 -13.51
CA ALA A 20 4.20 -0.77 -14.62
C ALA A 20 5.67 -0.35 -14.77
N LEU A 21 6.58 -1.32 -14.67
CA LEU A 21 8.02 -1.11 -14.75
C LEU A 21 8.57 -1.69 -16.06
N THR A 22 9.46 -0.95 -16.71
CA THR A 22 10.19 -1.37 -17.91
C THR A 22 11.63 -0.89 -17.83
N VAL A 23 12.55 -1.60 -18.50
CA VAL A 23 13.97 -1.25 -18.52
C VAL A 23 14.55 -1.26 -19.93
N ARG A 24 15.55 -0.40 -20.16
CA ARG A 24 16.49 -0.46 -21.31
C ARG A 24 17.91 -0.29 -20.83
N ALA A 25 18.83 -0.92 -21.54
CA ALA A 25 20.26 -0.72 -21.36
C ALA A 25 20.83 0.10 -22.52
N THR A 26 21.88 0.86 -22.24
CA THR A 26 22.72 1.51 -23.25
C THR A 26 24.14 1.02 -23.06
N ASP A 27 24.80 0.56 -24.12
CA ASP A 27 26.20 0.13 -24.06
C ASP A 27 27.17 1.33 -24.07
N PRO A 28 28.48 1.13 -23.80
CA PRO A 28 29.46 2.22 -23.80
C PRO A 28 29.65 2.92 -25.16
N ALA A 29 29.28 2.27 -26.26
CA ALA A 29 29.32 2.85 -27.60
C ALA A 29 28.05 3.66 -27.93
N GLY A 30 27.04 3.63 -27.05
CA GLY A 30 25.78 4.36 -27.19
C GLY A 30 24.64 3.55 -27.83
N ASN A 31 24.79 2.25 -28.05
CA ASN A 31 23.71 1.43 -28.58
C ASN A 31 22.66 1.16 -27.49
N VAL A 32 21.38 1.36 -27.81
CA VAL A 32 20.26 1.20 -26.87
C VAL A 32 19.51 -0.09 -27.17
N SER A 33 19.20 -0.89 -26.14
CA SER A 33 18.41 -2.12 -26.28
C SER A 33 16.93 -1.84 -26.55
N VAL A 34 16.20 -2.88 -26.96
CA VAL A 34 14.73 -2.88 -26.87
C VAL A 34 14.27 -2.75 -25.41
N MET A 35 13.03 -2.30 -25.21
CA MET A 35 12.37 -2.35 -23.89
C MET A 35 12.26 -3.81 -23.43
N SER A 36 12.38 -4.01 -22.12
CA SER A 36 11.94 -5.26 -21.49
C SER A 36 10.42 -5.45 -21.64
N GLU A 37 9.98 -6.67 -21.35
CA GLU A 37 8.57 -6.89 -21.01
C GLU A 37 8.18 -6.06 -19.78
N THR A 38 6.89 -5.75 -19.66
CA THR A 38 6.38 -5.00 -18.52
C THR A 38 6.33 -5.87 -17.28
N PHE A 39 6.92 -5.38 -16.19
CA PHE A 39 6.77 -5.96 -14.87
C PHE A 39 5.78 -5.12 -14.06
N THR A 40 4.66 -5.73 -13.67
CA THR A 40 3.60 -5.03 -12.94
C THR A 40 3.70 -5.30 -11.44
N ILE A 41 3.63 -4.24 -10.64
CA ILE A 41 3.60 -4.30 -9.18
C ILE A 41 2.29 -3.65 -8.70
N THR A 42 1.62 -4.28 -7.75
CA THR A 42 0.51 -3.65 -7.01
C THR A 42 1.00 -3.31 -5.62
N VAL A 43 0.86 -2.04 -5.25
CA VAL A 43 1.10 -1.54 -3.90
C VAL A 43 -0.24 -1.45 -3.19
N ASP A 44 -0.37 -2.19 -2.09
CA ASP A 44 -1.53 -2.16 -1.20
C ASP A 44 -1.08 -1.73 0.21
N THR A 45 -1.49 -0.53 0.58
CA THR A 45 -1.14 0.21 1.80
C THR A 45 -2.38 0.73 2.51
N VAL A 46 -3.57 0.53 1.94
CA VAL A 46 -4.83 1.04 2.46
C VAL A 46 -5.53 -0.06 3.23
N ILE A 47 -5.69 0.14 4.54
CA ILE A 47 -6.49 -0.72 5.39
C ILE A 47 -7.69 0.04 5.93
N ALA A 48 -8.86 -0.62 5.94
CA ALA A 48 -10.05 -0.07 6.56
C ALA A 48 -9.90 -0.04 8.08
N GLN A 49 -10.29 1.08 8.70
CA GLN A 49 -10.38 1.13 10.16
C GLN A 49 -11.57 0.29 10.64
N PRO A 50 -11.41 -0.55 11.67
CA PRO A 50 -12.53 -1.26 12.26
C PRO A 50 -13.50 -0.28 12.93
N VAL A 51 -14.80 -0.53 12.79
CA VAL A 51 -15.86 0.27 13.41
C VAL A 51 -16.62 -0.60 14.41
N ILE A 52 -16.84 -0.09 15.62
CA ILE A 52 -17.79 -0.69 16.57
C ILE A 52 -19.19 -0.25 16.13
N GLY A 53 -20.01 -1.20 15.65
CA GLY A 53 -21.35 -0.91 15.13
C GLY A 53 -22.37 -0.61 16.23
N THR A 54 -22.61 -1.57 17.13
CA THR A 54 -23.57 -1.43 18.24
C THR A 54 -23.03 -2.07 19.50
N VAL A 55 -23.27 -1.42 20.64
CA VAL A 55 -23.04 -1.97 21.98
C VAL A 55 -24.40 -2.07 22.67
N THR A 56 -24.70 -3.24 23.23
CA THR A 56 -25.95 -3.49 23.96
C THR A 56 -25.62 -3.99 25.36
N ASP A 57 -26.17 -3.31 26.36
CA ASP A 57 -26.24 -3.82 27.73
C ASP A 57 -27.54 -4.61 27.93
N ALA A 58 -27.43 -5.85 28.42
CA ALA A 58 -28.55 -6.76 28.65
C ALA A 58 -29.14 -6.65 30.07
N VAL A 59 -28.63 -5.74 30.91
CA VAL A 59 -29.23 -5.44 32.21
C VAL A 59 -30.58 -4.72 32.02
N ALA A 60 -31.60 -5.11 32.78
CA ALA A 60 -32.92 -4.47 32.72
C ALA A 60 -32.79 -2.99 33.13
N GLY A 61 -33.08 -2.08 32.19
CA GLY A 61 -32.85 -0.63 32.35
C GLY A 61 -31.51 -0.12 31.79
N GLY A 62 -30.74 -0.96 31.10
CA GLY A 62 -29.46 -0.61 30.49
C GLY A 62 -29.55 0.39 29.33
N VAL A 63 -28.40 0.97 28.97
CA VAL A 63 -28.29 2.01 27.93
C VAL A 63 -28.10 1.38 26.55
N THR A 64 -28.80 1.92 25.55
CA THR A 64 -28.52 1.69 24.13
C THR A 64 -27.84 2.92 23.55
N GLY A 65 -26.60 2.77 23.06
CA GLY A 65 -25.79 3.89 22.54
C GLY A 65 -24.33 3.81 22.99
N ASN A 66 -23.61 4.93 22.86
CA ASN A 66 -22.21 5.01 23.28
C ASN A 66 -22.10 4.84 24.80
N ILE A 67 -21.37 3.83 25.26
CA ILE A 67 -20.99 3.69 26.67
C ILE A 67 -19.86 4.68 26.98
N ALA A 68 -19.94 5.38 28.12
CA ALA A 68 -18.90 6.32 28.53
C ALA A 68 -17.57 5.60 28.80
N SER A 69 -16.45 6.32 28.70
CA SER A 69 -15.14 5.75 29.06
C SER A 69 -15.12 5.45 30.56
N ASP A 70 -15.04 4.17 30.92
CA ASP A 70 -15.16 3.58 32.28
C ASP A 70 -16.44 2.75 32.55
N GLY A 71 -17.37 2.68 31.60
CA GLY A 71 -18.55 1.83 31.73
C GLY A 71 -19.62 2.35 32.68
N THR A 72 -19.59 3.66 33.00
CA THR A 72 -20.65 4.33 33.78
C THR A 72 -21.70 5.03 32.92
#